data_AF-A0A7Y5K8P1-F1
#
_entry.id   AF-A0A7Y5K8P1-F1
#
_cell.length_a   1.000
_cell.length_b   1.000
_cell.length_c   1.000
_cell.angle_alpha   90.00
_cell.angle_beta   90.00
_cell.angle_gamma   90.00
#
_symmetry.space_group_name_H-M   'P 1'
#
loop_
_entity.id
_entity.type
_entity.pdbx_description
1 polymer ?
#
loop_
_entity_poly.entity_id
_entity_poly.type
_entity_poly.pdbx_seq_one_letter_code
_entity_poly.pdbx_strand_id
1 'polypeptide(L)'
;MESNEQTQAAQAYLARSLDELLVELESYKEEPGRLMRSGATRGLGSLWNSLQPSLRQKICVEWNWCERRQDYTFQNQETLAIVLAEILSNRFMPQNAPVVLLASIMVKLGLDKFCDCGKVPSAAAGAT
;
A
#
# COMPACT_ATOMS: atom_id res chain seq x y z
N MET A 1 1.90 18.96 13.69
CA MET A 1 2.13 17.93 14.73
C MET A 1 1.86 16.51 14.22
N GLU A 2 1.15 16.36 13.09
CA GLU A 2 0.74 15.06 12.51
C GLU A 2 1.88 14.15 12.00
N SER A 3 3.05 14.69 11.60
CA SER A 3 4.15 13.87 11.06
C SER A 3 4.72 12.87 12.06
N ASN A 4 4.66 13.15 13.37
CA ASN A 4 5.21 12.25 14.39
C ASN A 4 4.27 11.05 14.66
N GLU A 5 2.96 11.29 14.61
CA GLU A 5 1.93 10.25 14.80
C GLU A 5 1.90 9.27 13.63
N GLN A 6 2.03 9.76 12.39
CA GLN A 6 2.13 8.89 11.22
C GLN A 6 3.40 8.06 11.22
N THR A 7 4.52 8.62 11.70
CA THR A 7 5.78 7.89 11.82
C THR A 7 5.66 6.74 12.82
N GLN A 8 5.08 6.99 14.01
CA GLN A 8 4.86 5.95 15.01
C GLN A 8 3.88 4.87 14.52
N ALA A 9 2.80 5.28 13.83
CA ALA A 9 1.87 4.32 13.23
C ALA A 9 2.53 3.46 12.15
N ALA A 10 3.35 4.07 11.28
CA ALA A 10 4.10 3.35 10.26
C ALA A 10 5.05 2.33 10.88
N GLN A 11 5.80 2.72 11.92
CA GLN A 11 6.66 1.81 12.67
C GLN A 11 5.90 0.62 13.26
N ALA A 12 4.75 0.89 13.90
CA ALA A 12 3.92 -0.14 14.50
C ALA A 12 3.40 -1.16 13.47
N TYR A 13 2.96 -0.69 12.30
CA TYR A 13 2.50 -1.59 11.23
C TYR A 13 3.66 -2.31 10.52
N LEU A 14 4.77 -1.61 10.26
CA LEU A 14 5.95 -2.20 9.64
C LEU A 14 6.63 -3.24 10.54
N ALA A 15 6.43 -3.22 11.86
CA ALA A 15 6.90 -4.26 12.76
C ALA A 15 6.13 -5.60 12.61
N ARG A 16 4.93 -5.57 12.02
CA ARG A 16 4.05 -6.74 11.88
C ARG A 16 4.29 -7.52 10.59
N SER A 17 3.80 -8.75 10.56
CA SER A 17 3.82 -9.58 9.35
C SER A 17 2.77 -9.11 8.34
N LEU A 18 3.01 -9.38 7.05
CA LEU A 18 2.07 -9.05 5.99
C LEU A 18 0.70 -9.72 6.21
N ASP A 19 0.68 -10.97 6.66
CA ASP A 19 -0.55 -11.70 6.95
C ASP A 19 -1.39 -11.02 8.04
N GLU A 20 -0.76 -10.56 9.13
CA GLU A 20 -1.45 -9.82 10.20
C GLU A 20 -2.03 -8.50 9.71
N LEU A 21 -1.31 -7.78 8.84
CA LEU A 21 -1.80 -6.52 8.26
C LEU A 21 -2.98 -6.76 7.31
N LEU A 22 -2.95 -7.84 6.52
CA LEU A 22 -4.06 -8.21 5.63
C LEU A 22 -5.30 -8.66 6.42
N VAL A 23 -5.12 -9.41 7.51
CA VAL A 23 -6.21 -9.78 8.43
C VAL A 23 -6.85 -8.52 9.01
N GLU A 24 -6.04 -7.57 9.47
CA GLU A 24 -6.56 -6.32 10.00
C GLU A 24 -7.26 -5.50 8.93
N LEU A 25 -6.71 -5.42 7.71
CA LEU A 25 -7.36 -4.73 6.61
C LEU A 25 -8.78 -5.26 6.37
N GLU A 26 -8.96 -6.59 6.33
CA GLU A 26 -10.30 -7.20 6.16
C GLU A 26 -11.30 -6.83 7.27
N SER A 27 -10.83 -6.48 8.47
CA SER A 27 -11.72 -6.02 9.56
C SER A 27 -12.44 -4.70 9.24
N TYR A 28 -11.88 -3.88 8.34
CA TYR A 28 -12.48 -2.61 7.91
C TYR A 28 -13.57 -2.76 6.84
N LYS A 29 -13.83 -3.99 6.38
CA LYS A 29 -14.88 -4.29 5.39
C LYS A 29 -16.29 -4.20 5.96
N GLU A 30 -16.45 -4.10 7.29
CA GLU A 30 -17.76 -4.11 7.94
C GLU A 30 -18.42 -2.71 7.96
N GLU A 31 -19.45 -2.52 7.13
CA GLU A 31 -20.47 -1.48 7.34
C GLU A 31 -21.61 -2.00 8.26
N PRO A 32 -22.23 -1.10 9.05
CA PRO A 32 -23.31 -1.46 9.97
C PRO A 32 -24.59 -1.81 9.20
N GLY A 33 -25.09 -3.04 9.34
CA GLY A 33 -26.45 -3.38 8.92
C GLY A 33 -26.67 -4.73 8.22
N ARG A 34 -25.64 -5.55 8.01
CA ARG A 34 -25.84 -6.90 7.47
C ARG A 34 -25.17 -7.95 8.37
N LEU A 35 -25.97 -8.51 9.28
CA LEU A 35 -25.67 -9.77 9.95
C LEU A 35 -25.57 -10.87 8.88
N MET A 36 -24.41 -11.01 8.27
CA MET A 36 -24.02 -12.26 7.63
C MET A 36 -22.67 -12.64 8.20
N ARG A 37 -22.72 -13.43 9.28
CA ARG A 37 -21.62 -14.28 9.73
C ARG A 37 -21.24 -15.16 8.55
N SER A 38 -20.37 -14.65 7.68
CA SER A 38 -19.70 -15.45 6.68
C SER A 38 -18.64 -16.21 7.45
N GLY A 39 -18.99 -17.44 7.83
CA GLY A 39 -18.02 -18.38 8.36
C GLY A 39 -16.77 -18.37 7.50
N ALA A 40 -15.63 -18.48 8.18
CA ALA A 40 -14.31 -18.80 7.67
C ALA A 40 -14.30 -19.26 6.19
N THR A 41 -13.53 -18.55 5.35
CA THR A 41 -13.10 -18.87 3.95
C THR A 41 -13.54 -17.92 2.82
N ARG A 42 -14.17 -16.76 3.07
CA ARG A 42 -14.17 -15.68 2.05
C ARG A 42 -12.79 -14.98 2.06
N GLY A 43 -11.85 -15.60 1.35
CA GLY A 43 -10.44 -15.26 1.11
C GLY A 43 -9.88 -14.05 1.85
N LEU A 44 -8.91 -14.31 2.75
CA LEU A 44 -7.93 -13.30 3.16
C LEU A 44 -7.47 -12.53 1.92
N GLY A 45 -7.67 -11.20 1.93
CA GLY A 45 -7.33 -10.34 0.82
C GLY A 45 -8.47 -10.02 -0.16
N SER A 46 -9.73 -10.33 0.15
CA SER A 46 -10.86 -9.89 -0.69
C SER A 46 -10.97 -8.37 -0.81
N LEU A 47 -10.79 -7.64 0.30
CA LEU A 47 -10.71 -6.19 0.32
C LEU A 47 -9.43 -5.73 -0.37
N TRP A 48 -8.29 -6.35 -0.05
CA TRP A 48 -7.01 -6.04 -0.71
C TRP A 48 -7.11 -6.15 -2.24
N ASN A 49 -7.61 -7.27 -2.77
CA ASN A 49 -7.79 -7.52 -4.20
C ASN A 49 -8.69 -6.47 -4.86
N SER A 50 -9.70 -5.95 -4.15
CA SER A 50 -10.55 -4.87 -4.66
C SER A 50 -9.80 -3.53 -4.76
N LEU A 51 -8.84 -3.28 -3.86
CA LEU A 51 -8.05 -2.04 -3.81
C LEU A 51 -6.86 -2.07 -4.77
N GLN A 52 -6.28 -3.25 -5.02
CA GLN A 52 -5.13 -3.44 -5.89
C GLN A 52 -5.18 -2.67 -7.22
N PRO A 53 -6.26 -2.71 -8.04
CA PRO A 53 -6.28 -2.01 -9.33
C PRO A 53 -6.13 -0.49 -9.16
N SER A 54 -6.85 0.10 -8.20
CA SER A 54 -6.75 1.53 -7.92
C SER A 54 -5.39 1.90 -7.32
N LEU A 55 -4.83 1.06 -6.44
CA LEU A 55 -3.49 1.25 -5.88
C LEU A 55 -2.42 1.18 -6.98
N ARG A 56 -2.53 0.24 -7.93
CA ARG A 56 -1.64 0.16 -9.09
C ARG A 56 -1.72 1.42 -9.94
N GLN A 57 -2.92 1.90 -10.25
CA GLN A 57 -3.08 3.14 -11.01
C GLN A 57 -2.39 4.32 -10.32
N LYS A 58 -2.59 4.48 -9.01
CA LYS A 58 -2.00 5.60 -8.25
C LYS A 58 -0.49 5.51 -8.11
N ILE A 59 0.02 4.37 -7.65
CA ILE A 59 1.42 4.23 -7.26
C ILE A 59 2.30 3.89 -8.45
N CYS A 60 1.85 2.99 -9.33
CA CYS A 60 2.65 2.52 -10.45
C CYS A 60 2.56 3.45 -11.66
N VAL A 61 1.39 4.03 -11.94
CA VAL A 61 1.19 4.88 -13.14
C VAL A 61 1.31 6.36 -12.79
N GLU A 62 0.46 6.89 -11.91
CA GLU A 62 0.42 8.33 -11.62
C GLU A 62 1.66 8.82 -10.87
N TRP A 63 2.10 8.07 -9.85
CA TRP A 63 3.30 8.41 -9.10
C TRP A 63 4.59 7.90 -9.76
N ASN A 64 4.48 6.95 -10.69
CA ASN A 64 5.59 6.38 -11.46
C ASN A 64 6.71 5.78 -10.58
N TRP A 65 6.34 4.84 -9.69
CA TRP A 65 7.29 4.20 -8.77
C TRP A 65 8.55 3.64 -9.47
N CYS A 66 8.41 3.05 -10.66
CA CYS A 66 9.53 2.36 -11.31
C CYS A 66 10.69 3.28 -11.70
N GLU A 67 10.42 4.57 -11.95
CA GLU A 67 11.46 5.59 -12.11
C GLU A 67 11.95 6.10 -10.75
N ARG A 68 11.02 6.38 -9.83
CA ARG A 68 11.31 6.97 -8.52
C ARG A 68 12.13 6.09 -7.59
N ARG A 69 12.01 4.76 -7.71
CA ARG A 69 12.73 3.78 -6.86
C ARG A 69 14.27 3.91 -6.89
N GLN A 70 14.81 4.66 -7.86
CA GLN A 70 16.24 4.93 -7.96
C GLN A 70 16.72 6.00 -6.95
N ASP A 71 15.79 6.76 -6.37
CA ASP A 71 16.11 7.75 -5.34
C ASP A 71 16.45 7.05 -4.01
N TYR A 72 17.58 7.44 -3.41
CA TYR A 72 18.08 6.89 -2.15
C TYR A 72 17.10 7.12 -0.99
N THR A 73 16.25 8.15 -1.09
CA THR A 73 15.25 8.51 -0.07
C THR A 73 14.25 7.38 0.18
N PHE A 74 14.00 6.53 -0.82
CA PHE A 74 13.04 5.42 -0.71
C PHE A 74 13.65 4.10 -0.23
N GLN A 75 14.93 4.09 0.15
CA GLN A 75 15.56 2.91 0.77
C GLN A 75 15.09 2.69 2.21
N ASN A 76 14.65 3.75 2.90
CA ASN A 76 14.05 3.64 4.21
C ASN A 76 12.55 3.27 4.07
N GLN A 77 12.17 2.13 4.65
CA GLN A 77 10.80 1.61 4.60
C GLN A 77 9.79 2.50 5.33
N GLU A 78 10.18 3.16 6.41
CA GLU A 78 9.34 4.09 7.17
C GLU A 78 9.07 5.35 6.33
N THR A 79 10.12 5.92 5.73
CA THR A 79 9.99 7.06 4.81
C THR A 79 9.10 6.70 3.63
N LEU A 80 9.29 5.52 3.03
CA LEU A 80 8.45 5.04 1.94
C LEU A 80 6.99 4.87 2.37
N ALA A 81 6.72 4.29 3.54
CA ALA A 81 5.37 4.13 4.05
C ALA A 81 4.67 5.48 4.29
N ILE A 82 5.37 6.48 4.83
CA ILE A 82 4.82 7.82 5.05
C ILE A 82 4.47 8.49 3.71
N VAL A 83 5.40 8.48 2.75
CA VAL A 83 5.17 9.07 1.43
C VAL A 83 4.00 8.39 0.71
N LEU A 84 3.91 7.07 0.78
CA LEU A 84 2.76 6.33 0.25
C LEU A 84 1.46 6.73 0.94
N ALA A 85 1.46 6.87 2.27
CA ALA A 85 0.27 7.31 3.01
C ALA A 85 -0.19 8.71 2.57
N GLU A 86 0.73 9.65 2.31
CA GLU A 86 0.43 10.98 1.78
C GLU A 86 -0.14 10.93 0.35
N ILE A 87 0.37 10.04 -0.50
CA ILE A 87 -0.15 9.85 -1.86
C ILE A 87 -1.58 9.29 -1.83
N LEU A 88 -1.84 8.36 -0.91
CA LEU A 88 -3.14 7.70 -0.79
C LEU A 88 -4.18 8.60 -0.11
N SER A 89 -3.80 9.42 0.87
CA SER A 89 -4.71 10.31 1.59
C SER A 89 -5.41 11.34 0.69
N ASN A 90 -4.77 11.73 -0.42
CA ASN A 90 -5.24 12.82 -1.27
C ASN A 90 -6.36 12.42 -2.25
N ARG A 91 -6.71 11.12 -2.38
CA ARG A 91 -7.77 10.68 -3.31
C ARG A 91 -8.33 9.28 -3.11
N PHE A 92 -7.85 8.51 -2.12
CA PHE A 92 -8.19 7.10 -1.94
C PHE A 92 -9.14 6.93 -0.75
N MET A 93 -10.45 7.12 -0.94
CA MET A 93 -11.46 6.64 0.02
C MET A 93 -12.67 6.07 -0.70
N PRO A 94 -12.92 4.76 -0.51
CA PRO A 94 -14.24 4.38 0.01
C PRO A 94 -14.19 3.29 1.10
N GLN A 95 -13.12 3.19 1.91
CA GLN A 95 -13.00 2.16 2.95
C GLN A 95 -12.44 2.80 4.22
N ASN A 96 -13.05 2.57 5.39
CA ASN A 96 -12.70 3.14 6.70
C ASN A 96 -11.30 2.72 7.23
N ALA A 97 -10.44 2.18 6.38
CA ALA A 97 -9.12 1.67 6.74
C ALA A 97 -8.09 2.81 6.86
N PRO A 98 -7.18 2.76 7.85
CA PRO A 98 -6.08 3.70 7.97
C PRO A 98 -5.18 3.68 6.72
N VAL A 99 -4.88 4.85 6.16
CA VAL A 99 -3.98 4.96 4.99
C VAL A 99 -2.57 4.44 5.28
N VAL A 100 -2.11 4.58 6.52
CA VAL A 100 -0.79 4.09 6.97
C VAL A 100 -0.75 2.56 7.00
N LEU A 101 -1.87 1.89 7.30
CA LEU A 101 -1.98 0.44 7.20
C LEU A 101 -1.83 -0.02 5.75
N LEU A 102 -2.57 0.61 4.82
CA LEU A 102 -2.47 0.32 3.39
C LEU A 102 -1.06 0.56 2.85
N ALA A 103 -0.44 1.69 3.21
CA ALA A 103 0.92 2.01 2.83
C ALA A 103 1.92 0.96 3.35
N SER A 104 1.78 0.52 4.60
CA SER A 104 2.65 -0.49 5.21
C SER A 104 2.52 -1.85 4.51
N ILE A 105 1.30 -2.24 4.12
CA ILE A 105 1.04 -3.44 3.32
C ILE A 105 1.79 -3.36 1.97
N MET A 106 1.74 -2.21 1.29
CA MET A 106 2.43 -2.00 0.01
C MET A 106 3.95 -2.10 0.15
N VAL A 107 4.52 -1.51 1.21
CA VAL A 107 5.95 -1.63 1.50
C VAL A 107 6.34 -3.09 1.74
N LYS A 108 5.56 -3.82 2.53
CA LYS A 108 5.81 -5.24 2.85
C LYS A 108 5.69 -6.16 1.63
N LEU A 109 4.73 -5.91 0.74
CA LEU A 109 4.58 -6.65 -0.52
C LEU A 109 5.74 -6.41 -1.49
N GLY A 110 6.36 -5.23 -1.39
CA GLY A 110 7.42 -4.78 -2.29
C GLY A 110 6.83 -4.16 -3.56
N LEU A 111 7.00 -2.84 -3.68
CA LEU A 111 6.47 -2.05 -4.79
C LEU A 111 7.05 -2.47 -6.16
N ASP A 112 8.29 -2.96 -6.21
CA ASP A 112 8.91 -3.42 -7.46
C ASP A 112 8.17 -4.61 -8.08
N LYS A 113 7.76 -5.57 -7.23
CA LYS A 113 6.95 -6.72 -7.65
C LYS A 113 5.51 -6.28 -7.94
N PHE A 114 4.97 -5.39 -7.11
CA PHE A 114 3.61 -4.89 -7.27
C PHE A 114 3.41 -4.05 -8.54
N CYS A 115 4.42 -3.30 -8.97
CA CYS A 115 4.38 -2.46 -10.16
C CYS A 115 5.05 -3.09 -11.39
N ASP A 116 5.53 -4.34 -11.29
CA ASP A 116 6.19 -5.06 -12.39
C ASP A 116 7.39 -4.29 -13.00
N CYS A 117 8.14 -3.55 -12.19
CA CYS A 117 9.19 -2.61 -12.64
C CYS A 117 10.37 -3.26 -13.38
N GLY A 118 10.52 -4.59 -13.31
CA GLY A 118 11.54 -5.34 -14.04
C GLY A 118 11.18 -5.67 -15.49
N LYS A 119 9.96 -5.36 -15.94
CA LYS A 119 9.50 -5.63 -17.33
C LYS A 119 9.40 -4.37 -18.19
N VAL A 120 9.61 -3.19 -17.62
CA VAL A 120 9.67 -1.94 -18.39
C VAL A 120 11.08 -1.86 -18.97
N PRO A 121 11.27 -1.89 -20.30
CA PRO A 121 12.57 -1.58 -20.89
C PRO A 121 12.93 -0.17 -20.41
N SER A 122 14.02 -0.08 -19.66
CA SER A 122 14.60 1.18 -19.24
C SER A 122 14.90 1.98 -20.51
N ALA A 123 14.08 2.98 -20.82
CA ALA A 123 14.29 3.92 -21.92
C ALA A 123 15.48 4.88 -21.64
N ALA A 124 16.48 4.41 -20.90
CA ALA A 124 17.67 5.15 -20.49
C ALA A 124 18.98 4.44 -20.92
N ALA A 125 18.92 3.49 -21.86
CA ALA A 125 20.11 2.89 -22.46
C ALA A 125 20.03 2.97 -23.99
N GLY A 126 20.48 4.07 -24.57
CA GLY A 126 20.57 4.20 -26.03
C GLY A 126 20.71 5.61 -26.57
N ALA A 127 21.58 6.43 -25.98
CA ALA A 127 22.11 7.62 -26.63
C ALA A 127 23.63 7.47 -26.70
N THR A 128 24.10 6.84 -27.78
CA THR A 128 25.36 7.10 -28.50
C THR A 128 25.42 6.20 -29.72
#